data_AF-A0A9P7S2F3-F1
#
_entry.id   AF-A0A9P7S2F3-F1
#
_cell.length_a   1.000
_cell.length_b   1.000
_cell.length_c   1.000
_cell.angle_alpha   90.00
_cell.angle_beta   90.00
_cell.angle_gamma   90.00
#
_symmetry.space_group_name_H-M   'P 1'
#
loop_
_entity.id
_entity.type
_entity.pdbx_description
1 polymer ?
#
loop_
_entity_poly.entity_id
_entity_poly.type
_entity_poly.pdbx_seq_one_letter_code
_entity_poly.pdbx_strand_id
1 'polypeptide(L)'
;MHVELMEVSAPGLAYICLGGFVVAFSVVSLLVREKFNVNEVLLGTIFGIAMGPYGADIFNPRSWGPLEEKITLEVTRVVLAIGLFIIGIDLPKNYMYRHIRGLLVMVVPTMAIGWVLIAGFLKMLFPKLGFISCLAISACLTPTDPIICASIVGGKFAERYVPLTLRQLLSAESAANDGLAYPFLTITLFLTLESSTPVAFEKWFLIGCLYQVVLGTVLGSVLGVTFSFIMKLSMRKGLIDTESYLTQQLALGLLTMGIVSTIGSDDLLAAFAAGSALSWDGKFNVHIENETFASIIDFVLNCACFIYIGAWLPFEKFNSEALGIEVWRLFVLLIVVILLRRIPALLSLGPWVPEIRDWKEALFCGHFGPVRFYFTSLEMKDLIGTRWASVPCLFRVWPLPSFQDLMILRKANQKYWLP
;
A
#
# COMPACT_ATOMS: atom_id res chain seq x y z
N MET A 1 -5.30 -37.26 35.82
CA MET A 1 -6.02 -36.05 35.39
C MET A 1 -5.00 -34.93 35.31
N HIS A 2 -4.20 -34.91 34.22
CA HIS A 2 -3.30 -33.79 33.99
C HIS A 2 -4.18 -32.62 33.57
N VAL A 3 -4.14 -31.58 34.38
CA VAL A 3 -4.91 -30.37 34.18
C VAL A 3 -4.20 -29.59 33.06
N GLU A 4 -4.58 -29.85 31.80
CA GLU A 4 -4.16 -29.11 30.60
C GLU A 4 -4.77 -27.69 30.59
N LEU A 5 -4.55 -26.90 31.65
CA LEU A 5 -5.06 -25.52 31.74
C LEU A 5 -4.17 -24.50 31.02
N MET A 6 -2.99 -24.88 30.54
CA MET A 6 -2.09 -23.99 29.78
C MET A 6 -1.86 -24.54 28.37
N GLU A 7 -2.86 -24.45 27.51
CA GLU A 7 -2.64 -24.54 26.06
C GLU A 7 -2.21 -23.17 25.54
N VAL A 8 -0.93 -23.06 25.18
CA VAL A 8 -0.40 -21.87 24.52
C VAL A 8 -0.94 -21.83 23.08
N SER A 9 -1.84 -20.88 22.81
CA SER A 9 -2.40 -20.71 21.47
C SER A 9 -1.54 -19.76 20.63
N ALA A 10 -1.44 -20.03 19.32
CA ALA A 10 -0.72 -19.17 18.38
C ALA A 10 -1.25 -17.71 18.37
N PRO A 11 -2.57 -17.45 18.44
CA PRO A 11 -3.08 -16.08 18.61
C PRO A 11 -2.63 -15.44 19.91
N GLY A 12 -2.56 -16.19 21.02
CA GLY A 12 -2.06 -15.68 22.30
C GLY A 12 -0.61 -15.22 22.21
N LEU A 13 0.26 -16.00 21.56
CA LEU A 13 1.66 -15.62 21.31
C LEU A 13 1.77 -14.40 20.40
N ALA A 14 0.90 -14.29 19.39
CA ALA A 14 0.83 -13.10 18.54
C ALA A 14 0.49 -11.85 19.37
N TYR A 15 -0.52 -11.91 20.25
CA TYR A 15 -0.89 -10.77 21.11
C TYR A 15 0.25 -10.36 22.05
N ILE A 16 0.95 -11.34 22.62
CA ILE A 16 2.11 -11.09 23.48
C ILE A 16 3.24 -10.40 22.70
N CYS A 17 3.56 -10.88 21.50
CA CYS A 17 4.62 -10.29 20.68
C CYS A 17 4.27 -8.87 20.24
N LEU A 18 3.06 -8.68 19.71
CA LEU A 18 2.58 -7.40 19.20
C LEU A 18 2.43 -6.37 20.32
N GLY A 19 1.69 -6.71 21.38
CA GLY A 19 1.47 -5.82 22.52
C GLY A 19 2.76 -5.57 23.31
N GLY A 20 3.56 -6.61 23.52
CA GLY A 20 4.84 -6.53 24.22
C GLY A 20 5.82 -5.59 23.53
N PHE A 21 5.92 -5.63 22.20
CA PHE A 21 6.75 -4.70 21.43
C PHE A 21 6.27 -3.26 21.59
N VAL A 22 4.96 -3.00 21.42
CA VAL A 22 4.40 -1.65 21.50
C VAL A 22 4.62 -1.06 22.90
N VAL A 23 4.38 -1.83 23.96
CA VAL A 23 4.66 -1.43 25.35
C VAL A 23 6.15 -1.14 25.55
N ALA A 24 7.03 -2.06 25.15
CA ALA A 24 8.48 -1.86 25.31
C ALA A 24 8.99 -0.64 24.52
N PHE A 25 8.58 -0.49 23.26
CA PHE A 25 8.99 0.62 22.40
C PHE A 25 8.48 1.96 22.93
N SER A 26 7.21 2.05 23.34
CA SER A 26 6.63 3.30 23.86
C SER A 26 7.39 3.83 25.07
N VAL A 27 7.87 2.96 25.97
CA VAL A 27 8.67 3.33 27.14
C VAL A 27 10.02 3.96 26.77
N VAL A 28 10.65 3.50 25.67
CA VAL A 28 11.97 4.00 25.23
C VAL A 28 11.90 4.93 24.00
N SER A 29 10.69 5.27 23.55
CA SER A 29 10.42 5.91 22.27
C SER A 29 11.17 7.23 22.08
N LEU A 30 11.26 8.06 23.13
CA LEU A 30 12.01 9.32 23.09
C LEU A 30 13.50 9.09 22.81
N LEU A 31 14.12 8.14 23.49
CA LEU A 31 15.53 7.82 23.31
C LEU A 31 15.79 7.25 21.91
N VAL A 32 14.91 6.39 21.42
CA VAL A 32 15.05 5.77 20.09
C VAL A 32 14.85 6.79 18.97
N ARG A 33 13.78 7.59 19.04
CA ARG A 33 13.41 8.54 18.00
C ARG A 33 14.30 9.78 18.00
N GLU A 34 14.60 10.36 19.16
CA GLU A 34 15.32 11.64 19.21
C GLU A 34 16.85 11.46 19.22
N LYS A 35 17.38 10.39 19.83
CA LYS A 35 18.84 10.18 19.94
C LYS A 35 19.40 9.31 18.81
N PHE A 36 18.72 8.21 18.49
CA PHE A 36 19.17 7.27 17.47
C PHE A 36 18.59 7.55 16.08
N ASN A 37 17.55 8.40 15.97
CA ASN A 37 16.83 8.67 14.73
C ASN A 37 16.33 7.39 14.04
N VAL A 38 15.92 6.40 14.85
CA VAL A 38 15.39 5.12 14.36
C VAL A 38 13.88 5.12 14.48
N ASN A 39 13.24 4.64 13.42
CA ASN A 39 11.79 4.55 13.28
C ASN A 39 11.27 3.21 13.84
N GLU A 40 10.10 3.22 14.49
CA GLU A 40 9.36 2.05 14.94
C GLU A 40 9.18 0.98 13.87
N VAL A 41 9.02 1.37 12.61
CA VAL A 41 8.80 0.44 11.50
C VAL A 41 10.01 -0.48 11.31
N LEU A 42 11.22 0.09 11.36
CA LEU A 42 12.46 -0.68 11.22
C LEU A 42 12.63 -1.64 12.39
N LEU A 43 12.43 -1.15 13.62
CA LEU A 43 12.57 -1.96 14.83
C LEU A 43 11.50 -3.05 14.93
N GLY A 44 10.26 -2.73 14.55
CA GLY A 44 9.16 -3.68 14.48
C GLY A 44 9.45 -4.79 13.48
N THR A 45 9.98 -4.45 12.30
CA THR A 45 10.39 -5.45 11.30
C THR A 45 11.51 -6.35 11.82
N ILE A 46 12.56 -5.77 12.43
CA ILE A 46 13.67 -6.55 13.02
C ILE A 46 13.17 -7.45 14.15
N PHE A 47 12.30 -6.93 15.02
CA PHE A 47 11.68 -7.70 16.09
C PHE A 47 10.82 -8.84 15.54
N GLY A 48 10.03 -8.59 14.48
CA GLY A 48 9.27 -9.61 13.78
C GLY A 48 10.15 -10.71 13.19
N ILE A 49 11.30 -10.37 12.59
CA ILE A 49 12.27 -11.36 12.09
C ILE A 49 12.83 -12.19 13.27
N ALA A 50 13.18 -11.52 14.38
CA ALA A 50 13.75 -12.17 15.56
C ALA A 50 12.75 -13.10 16.27
N MET A 51 11.47 -12.72 16.34
CA MET A 51 10.41 -13.57 16.91
C MET A 51 9.83 -14.58 15.93
N GLY A 52 10.10 -14.38 14.63
CA GLY A 52 9.68 -15.22 13.54
C GLY A 52 10.46 -16.54 13.41
N PRO A 53 10.18 -17.31 12.35
CA PRO A 53 10.72 -18.67 12.17
C PRO A 53 12.25 -18.74 12.02
N TYR A 54 12.90 -17.61 11.73
CA TYR A 54 14.35 -17.53 11.56
C TYR A 54 15.09 -17.16 12.85
N GLY A 55 14.37 -16.81 13.91
CA GLY A 55 14.94 -16.49 15.22
C GLY A 55 14.38 -17.40 16.30
N ALA A 56 13.43 -16.90 17.07
CA ALA A 56 12.84 -17.61 18.20
C ALA A 56 11.69 -18.56 17.82
N ASP A 57 11.15 -18.47 16.60
CA ASP A 57 10.01 -19.26 16.09
C ASP A 57 8.77 -19.23 17.01
N ILE A 58 8.57 -18.10 17.71
CA ILE A 58 7.43 -17.88 18.62
C ILE A 58 6.20 -17.42 17.82
N PHE A 59 6.43 -16.64 16.77
CA PHE A 59 5.38 -16.02 15.96
C PHE A 59 5.62 -16.32 14.48
N ASN A 60 4.98 -17.38 13.98
CA ASN A 60 5.13 -17.82 12.61
C ASN A 60 3.77 -17.78 11.88
N PRO A 61 3.40 -16.67 11.22
CA PRO A 61 2.08 -16.57 10.62
C PRO A 61 1.88 -17.50 9.41
N ARG A 62 2.95 -18.08 8.86
CA ARG A 62 2.88 -19.01 7.73
C ARG A 62 2.43 -20.40 8.13
N SER A 63 2.56 -20.77 9.40
CA SER A 63 2.10 -22.06 9.90
C SER A 63 0.61 -22.04 10.28
N TRP A 64 -0.09 -20.91 10.11
CA TRP A 64 -1.47 -20.72 10.57
C TRP A 64 -2.54 -21.41 9.70
N GLY A 65 -2.14 -22.25 8.76
CA GLY A 65 -3.02 -23.03 7.90
C GLY A 65 -3.04 -22.52 6.46
N PRO A 66 -3.91 -23.09 5.59
CA PRO A 66 -3.85 -22.93 4.13
C PRO A 66 -4.45 -21.62 3.59
N LEU A 67 -4.95 -20.75 4.47
CA LEU A 67 -5.50 -19.44 4.12
C LEU A 67 -4.57 -18.30 4.55
N GLU A 68 -3.31 -18.62 4.88
CA GLU A 68 -2.34 -17.71 5.43
C GLU A 68 -2.08 -16.50 4.52
N GLU A 69 -1.94 -16.72 3.20
CA GLU A 69 -1.70 -15.62 2.25
C GLU A 69 -2.93 -14.70 2.15
N LYS A 70 -4.14 -15.27 2.18
CA LYS A 70 -5.40 -14.51 2.13
C LYS A 70 -5.63 -13.71 3.41
N ILE A 71 -5.37 -14.31 4.58
CA ILE A 71 -5.46 -13.62 5.86
C ILE A 71 -4.45 -12.47 5.90
N THR A 72 -3.21 -12.71 5.46
CA THR A 72 -2.19 -11.66 5.38
C THR A 72 -2.62 -10.52 4.48
N LEU A 73 -3.16 -10.82 3.30
CA LEU A 73 -3.65 -9.82 2.37
C LEU A 73 -4.74 -8.95 3.00
N GLU A 74 -5.77 -9.56 3.60
CA GLU A 74 -6.89 -8.79 4.18
C GLU A 74 -6.45 -7.99 5.43
N VAL A 75 -5.60 -8.56 6.29
CA VAL A 75 -5.08 -7.84 7.47
C VAL A 75 -4.25 -6.64 7.04
N THR A 76 -3.34 -6.81 6.07
CA THR A 76 -2.54 -5.69 5.56
C THR A 76 -3.43 -4.67 4.85
N ARG A 77 -4.41 -5.11 4.05
CA ARG A 77 -5.39 -4.23 3.38
C ARG A 77 -6.11 -3.32 4.36
N VAL A 78 -6.59 -3.87 5.48
CA VAL A 78 -7.29 -3.11 6.54
C VAL A 78 -6.38 -2.02 7.11
N VAL A 79 -5.15 -2.36 7.48
CA VAL A 79 -4.18 -1.39 8.05
C VAL A 79 -3.89 -0.28 7.05
N LEU A 80 -3.65 -0.63 5.79
CA LEU A 80 -3.38 0.35 4.73
C LEU A 80 -4.58 1.26 4.48
N ALA A 81 -5.79 0.70 4.35
CA ALA A 81 -7.00 1.47 4.09
C ALA A 81 -7.27 2.50 5.20
N ILE A 82 -7.09 2.11 6.46
CA ILE A 82 -7.22 3.01 7.62
C ILE A 82 -6.17 4.12 7.55
N GLY A 83 -4.90 3.78 7.36
CA GLY A 83 -3.81 4.77 7.29
C GLY A 83 -4.00 5.75 6.13
N LEU A 84 -4.42 5.26 4.96
CA LEU A 84 -4.73 6.09 3.80
C LEU A 84 -5.92 7.03 4.05
N PHE A 85 -6.97 6.56 4.72
CA PHE A 85 -8.11 7.39 5.09
C PHE A 85 -7.70 8.51 6.05
N ILE A 86 -6.87 8.21 7.06
CA ILE A 86 -6.34 9.19 8.02
C ILE A 86 -5.48 10.23 7.30
N ILE A 87 -4.58 9.82 6.41
CA ILE A 87 -3.77 10.75 5.61
C ILE A 87 -4.68 11.68 4.79
N GLY A 88 -5.76 11.15 4.19
CA GLY A 88 -6.74 11.96 3.46
C GLY A 88 -7.43 13.02 4.35
N ILE A 89 -7.73 12.67 5.61
CA ILE A 89 -8.30 13.63 6.56
C ILE A 89 -7.28 14.71 6.93
N ASP A 90 -6.03 14.32 7.21
CA ASP A 90 -4.98 15.24 7.72
C ASP A 90 -4.53 16.27 6.67
N LEU A 91 -4.82 16.04 5.39
CA LEU A 91 -4.56 17.02 4.34
C LEU A 91 -5.39 18.30 4.55
N PRO A 92 -4.82 19.48 4.25
CA PRO A 92 -5.52 20.74 4.46
C PRO A 92 -6.67 20.93 3.46
N LYS A 93 -7.52 21.91 3.76
CA LYS A 93 -8.72 22.23 2.98
C LYS A 93 -8.44 22.32 1.47
N ASN A 94 -9.20 21.55 0.67
CA ASN A 94 -9.12 21.49 -0.79
C ASN A 94 -7.71 21.20 -1.33
N TYR A 95 -6.86 20.48 -0.58
CA TYR A 95 -5.47 20.25 -0.96
C TYR A 95 -5.33 19.59 -2.34
N MET A 96 -6.05 18.49 -2.56
CA MET A 96 -5.99 17.72 -3.80
C MET A 96 -6.30 18.56 -5.04
N TYR A 97 -7.27 19.48 -4.96
CA TYR A 97 -7.60 20.39 -6.07
C TYR A 97 -6.53 21.45 -6.31
N ARG A 98 -5.98 22.04 -5.24
CA ARG A 98 -4.97 23.10 -5.34
C ARG A 98 -3.65 22.58 -5.89
N HIS A 99 -3.29 21.35 -5.55
CA HIS A 99 -2.00 20.74 -5.86
C HIS A 99 -2.08 19.62 -6.91
N ILE A 100 -3.20 19.52 -7.64
CA ILE A 100 -3.43 18.45 -8.62
C ILE A 100 -2.34 18.37 -9.70
N ARG A 101 -1.78 19.51 -10.13
CA ARG A 101 -0.73 19.52 -11.16
C ARG A 101 0.56 18.87 -10.65
N GLY A 102 1.02 19.27 -9.46
CA GLY A 102 2.21 18.69 -8.83
C GLY A 102 2.01 17.20 -8.55
N LEU A 103 0.86 16.83 -7.97
CA LEU A 103 0.51 15.44 -7.69
C LEU A 103 0.44 14.59 -8.97
N LEU A 104 -0.20 15.05 -10.04
CA LEU A 104 -0.29 14.29 -11.29
C LEU A 104 1.08 14.04 -11.93
N VAL A 105 2.00 15.03 -11.87
CA VAL A 105 3.38 14.87 -12.37
C VAL A 105 4.18 13.93 -11.47
N MET A 106 4.02 14.01 -10.15
CA MET A 106 4.71 13.11 -9.24
C MET A 106 4.17 11.68 -9.27
N VAL A 107 2.89 11.49 -9.52
CA VAL A 107 2.29 10.15 -9.53
C VAL A 107 2.45 9.49 -10.90
N VAL A 108 2.02 10.13 -12.00
CA VAL A 108 1.92 9.41 -13.29
C VAL A 108 3.26 9.26 -14.01
N PRO A 109 3.92 10.34 -14.50
CA PRO A 109 5.14 10.20 -15.27
C PRO A 109 6.34 9.77 -14.41
N THR A 110 6.43 10.19 -13.14
CA THR A 110 7.52 9.76 -12.27
C THR A 110 7.46 8.26 -11.99
N MET A 111 6.27 7.71 -11.67
CA MET A 111 6.10 6.26 -11.51
C MET A 111 6.37 5.52 -12.82
N ALA A 112 5.88 6.01 -13.97
CA ALA A 112 6.09 5.35 -15.26
C ALA A 112 7.57 5.27 -15.65
N ILE A 113 8.34 6.36 -15.48
CA ILE A 113 9.78 6.37 -15.75
C ILE A 113 10.51 5.40 -14.82
N GLY A 114 10.25 5.49 -13.51
CA GLY A 114 10.84 4.59 -12.51
C GLY A 114 10.52 3.12 -12.81
N TRP A 115 9.27 2.84 -13.17
CA TRP A 115 8.77 1.51 -13.48
C TRP A 115 9.51 0.87 -14.67
N VAL A 116 9.67 1.59 -15.78
CA VAL A 116 10.39 1.09 -16.96
C VAL A 116 11.89 0.97 -16.68
N LEU A 117 12.49 1.95 -15.99
CA LEU A 117 13.91 1.91 -15.63
C LEU A 117 14.24 0.69 -14.78
N ILE A 118 13.49 0.47 -13.69
CA ILE A 118 13.72 -0.67 -12.79
C ILE A 118 13.46 -2.00 -13.50
N ALA A 119 12.46 -2.09 -14.38
CA ALA A 119 12.24 -3.28 -15.20
C ALA A 119 13.43 -3.60 -16.13
N GLY A 120 14.06 -2.57 -16.72
CA GLY A 120 15.27 -2.72 -17.53
C GLY A 120 16.45 -3.28 -16.73
N PHE A 121 16.70 -2.73 -15.54
CA PHE A 121 17.74 -3.24 -14.64
C PHE A 121 17.43 -4.66 -14.14
N LEU A 122 16.18 -4.96 -13.81
CA LEU A 122 15.76 -6.32 -13.45
C LEU A 122 16.06 -7.31 -14.57
N LYS A 123 15.80 -6.96 -15.84
CA LYS A 123 16.12 -7.83 -16.97
C LYS A 123 17.63 -8.04 -17.14
N MET A 124 18.43 -7.02 -16.86
CA MET A 124 19.90 -7.10 -16.89
C MET A 124 20.45 -7.97 -15.76
N LEU A 125 19.93 -7.81 -14.53
CA LEU A 125 20.37 -8.56 -13.36
C LEU A 125 19.88 -10.01 -13.35
N PHE A 126 18.68 -10.26 -13.87
CA PHE A 126 18.03 -11.57 -13.89
C PHE A 126 17.67 -11.98 -15.33
N PRO A 127 18.65 -12.40 -16.15
CA PRO A 127 18.43 -12.69 -17.57
C PRO A 127 17.37 -13.77 -17.85
N LYS A 128 17.18 -14.69 -16.90
CA LYS A 128 16.17 -15.77 -16.97
C LYS A 128 14.73 -15.27 -16.93
N LEU A 129 14.47 -14.06 -16.40
CA LEU A 129 13.13 -13.50 -16.33
C LEU A 129 12.72 -12.88 -17.68
N GLY A 130 11.45 -13.07 -18.07
CA GLY A 130 10.87 -12.34 -19.19
C GLY A 130 10.74 -10.86 -18.89
N PHE A 131 10.80 -9.99 -19.92
CA PHE A 131 10.69 -8.54 -19.71
C PHE A 131 9.35 -8.13 -19.10
N ILE A 132 8.25 -8.79 -19.47
CA ILE A 132 6.92 -8.56 -18.89
C ILE A 132 6.90 -8.95 -17.39
N SER A 133 7.56 -10.03 -17.01
CA SER A 133 7.73 -10.41 -15.60
C SER A 133 8.56 -9.37 -14.83
N CYS A 134 9.60 -8.82 -15.45
CA CYS A 134 10.37 -7.71 -14.86
C CYS A 134 9.52 -6.45 -14.67
N LEU A 135 8.64 -6.14 -15.64
CA LEU A 135 7.67 -5.04 -15.48
C LEU A 135 6.69 -5.32 -14.33
N ALA A 136 6.22 -6.56 -14.16
CA ALA A 136 5.32 -6.90 -13.07
C ALA A 136 6.00 -6.77 -11.69
N ILE A 137 7.24 -7.28 -11.56
CA ILE A 137 8.04 -7.09 -10.34
C ILE A 137 8.29 -5.60 -10.08
N SER A 138 8.62 -4.84 -11.14
CA SER A 138 8.83 -3.39 -11.04
C SER A 138 7.55 -2.66 -10.61
N ALA A 139 6.38 -3.09 -11.08
CA ALA A 139 5.10 -2.51 -10.66
C ALA A 139 4.90 -2.64 -9.14
N CYS A 140 5.32 -3.76 -8.54
CA CYS A 140 5.30 -3.94 -7.07
C CYS A 140 6.34 -3.08 -6.33
N LEU A 141 7.41 -2.63 -7.00
CA LEU A 141 8.46 -1.78 -6.42
C LEU A 141 8.19 -0.27 -6.62
N THR A 142 7.26 0.07 -7.51
CA THR A 142 6.95 1.43 -7.92
C THR A 142 6.18 2.22 -6.84
N PRO A 143 5.11 1.71 -6.19
CA PRO A 143 4.40 2.48 -5.17
C PRO A 143 5.29 2.79 -3.97
N THR A 144 5.11 3.99 -3.46
CA THR A 144 5.73 4.48 -2.23
C THR A 144 4.81 4.20 -1.05
N ASP A 145 5.38 3.82 0.08
CA ASP A 145 4.62 3.46 1.27
C ASP A 145 4.19 4.70 2.08
N PRO A 146 2.89 5.06 2.16
CA PRO A 146 2.41 6.17 2.98
C PRO A 146 2.69 6.05 4.47
N ILE A 147 2.75 4.84 5.03
CA ILE A 147 3.00 4.61 6.46
C ILE A 147 4.47 4.87 6.79
N ILE A 148 5.37 4.31 5.98
CA ILE A 148 6.80 4.57 6.15
C ILE A 148 7.10 6.03 5.81
N CYS A 149 6.40 6.61 4.82
CA CYS A 149 6.48 8.03 4.51
C CYS A 149 6.09 8.88 5.74
N ALA A 150 4.91 8.65 6.32
CA ALA A 150 4.38 9.41 7.45
C ALA A 150 5.33 9.39 8.66
N SER A 151 5.99 8.26 8.91
CA SER A 151 6.95 8.12 10.01
C SER A 151 8.33 8.76 9.73
N ILE A 152 8.65 9.09 8.46
CA ILE A 152 9.85 9.88 8.11
C ILE A 152 9.53 11.38 7.99
N VAL A 153 8.36 11.77 7.45
CA VAL A 153 7.93 13.19 7.41
C VAL A 153 7.35 13.67 8.75
N GLY A 154 7.04 12.74 9.65
CA GLY A 154 6.55 13.03 11.00
C GLY A 154 7.68 13.27 12.00
N GLY A 155 7.34 13.94 13.10
CA GLY A 155 8.22 14.14 14.25
C GLY A 155 9.11 15.39 14.18
N LYS A 156 9.74 15.70 15.31
CA LYS A 156 10.48 16.95 15.53
C LYS A 156 11.64 17.18 14.56
N PHE A 157 12.30 16.12 14.10
CA PHE A 157 13.40 16.23 13.14
C PHE A 157 12.88 16.71 11.78
N ALA A 158 11.88 16.02 11.23
CA ALA A 158 11.29 16.37 9.94
C ALA A 158 10.61 17.75 9.97
N GLU A 159 9.93 18.09 11.07
CA GLU A 159 9.36 19.43 11.28
C GLU A 159 10.40 20.54 11.26
N ARG A 160 11.63 20.25 11.71
CA ARG A 160 12.72 21.22 11.76
C ARG A 160 13.44 21.41 10.44
N TYR A 161 13.59 20.34 9.65
CA TYR A 161 14.45 20.32 8.46
C TYR A 161 13.69 20.23 7.13
N VAL A 162 12.41 19.84 7.13
CA VAL A 162 11.62 19.66 5.91
C VAL A 162 10.44 20.64 5.90
N PRO A 163 10.34 21.52 4.89
CA PRO A 163 9.21 22.43 4.73
C PRO A 163 7.86 21.71 4.78
N LEU A 164 6.87 22.33 5.45
CA LEU A 164 5.52 21.77 5.59
C LEU A 164 4.90 21.40 4.22
N THR A 165 5.08 22.24 3.21
CA THR A 165 4.57 22.01 1.85
C THR A 165 5.12 20.71 1.24
N LEU A 166 6.42 20.43 1.41
CA LEU A 166 7.01 19.18 0.91
C LEU A 166 6.51 17.97 1.70
N ARG A 167 6.34 18.09 3.01
CA ARG A 167 5.79 17.01 3.84
C ARG A 167 4.37 16.65 3.42
N GLN A 168 3.51 17.65 3.24
CA GLN A 168 2.12 17.45 2.78
C GLN A 168 2.08 16.88 1.36
N LEU A 169 2.97 17.32 0.47
CA LEU A 169 3.07 16.79 -0.89
C LEU A 169 3.49 15.32 -0.88
N LEU A 170 4.53 14.95 -0.13
CA LEU A 170 5.01 13.58 -0.05
C LEU A 170 3.98 12.64 0.58
N SER A 171 3.24 13.09 1.59
CA SER A 171 2.14 12.31 2.19
C SER A 171 0.99 12.11 1.21
N ALA A 172 0.53 13.18 0.54
CA ALA A 172 -0.55 13.09 -0.44
C ALA A 172 -0.16 12.22 -1.65
N GLU A 173 1.08 12.36 -2.11
CA GLU A 173 1.62 11.58 -3.22
C GLU A 173 1.74 10.09 -2.84
N SER A 174 2.29 9.78 -1.67
CA SER A 174 2.40 8.40 -1.22
C SER A 174 1.03 7.73 -1.03
N ALA A 175 0.03 8.48 -0.56
CA ALA A 175 -1.33 7.97 -0.44
C ALA A 175 -2.02 7.76 -1.80
N ALA A 176 -1.83 8.68 -2.76
CA ALA A 176 -2.39 8.55 -4.10
C ALA A 176 -1.72 7.44 -4.93
N ASN A 177 -0.40 7.26 -4.77
CA ASN A 177 0.40 6.26 -5.48
C ASN A 177 -0.07 4.83 -5.23
N ASP A 178 -0.63 4.56 -4.06
CA ASP A 178 -0.99 3.21 -3.64
C ASP A 178 -2.13 2.64 -4.50
N GLY A 179 -3.16 3.44 -4.75
CA GLY A 179 -4.23 3.11 -5.69
C GLY A 179 -3.82 3.25 -7.16
N LEU A 180 -2.94 4.21 -7.47
CA LEU A 180 -2.47 4.45 -8.84
C LEU A 180 -1.38 3.48 -9.31
N ALA A 181 -0.92 2.57 -8.44
CA ALA A 181 -0.08 1.43 -8.83
C ALA A 181 -0.88 0.34 -9.58
N TYR A 182 -2.19 0.25 -9.37
CA TYR A 182 -3.04 -0.79 -9.94
C TYR A 182 -3.01 -0.85 -11.48
N PRO A 183 -3.06 0.28 -12.21
CA PRO A 183 -2.87 0.29 -13.67
C PRO A 183 -1.53 -0.29 -14.13
N PHE A 184 -0.43 -0.02 -13.43
CA PHE A 184 0.89 -0.56 -13.77
C PHE A 184 0.96 -2.06 -13.53
N LEU A 185 0.34 -2.55 -12.45
CA LEU A 185 0.26 -3.97 -12.18
C LEU A 185 -0.63 -4.68 -13.22
N THR A 186 -1.84 -4.17 -13.44
CA THR A 186 -2.82 -4.80 -14.32
C THR A 186 -2.41 -4.82 -15.79
N ILE A 187 -1.72 -3.79 -16.32
CA ILE A 187 -1.23 -3.86 -17.70
C ILE A 187 -0.24 -5.02 -17.87
N THR A 188 0.65 -5.24 -16.90
CA THR A 188 1.63 -6.35 -16.97
C THR A 188 0.96 -7.71 -16.87
N LEU A 189 -0.06 -7.80 -16.01
CA LEU A 189 -0.86 -9.02 -15.87
C LEU A 189 -1.63 -9.32 -17.14
N PHE A 190 -2.35 -8.36 -17.72
CA PHE A 190 -3.10 -8.58 -18.95
C PHE A 190 -2.19 -8.88 -20.15
N LEU A 191 -1.01 -8.24 -20.23
CA LEU A 191 0.00 -8.60 -21.25
C LEU A 191 0.57 -10.01 -21.07
N THR A 192 0.52 -10.56 -19.86
CA THR A 192 0.96 -11.94 -19.57
C THR A 192 -0.14 -12.98 -19.82
N LEU A 193 -1.39 -12.63 -19.50
CA LEU A 193 -2.52 -13.55 -19.51
C LEU A 193 -3.24 -13.62 -20.86
N GLU A 194 -3.29 -12.52 -21.59
CA GLU A 194 -4.01 -12.45 -22.87
C GLU A 194 -3.08 -12.76 -24.05
N SER A 195 -3.60 -13.51 -25.02
CA SER A 195 -2.85 -13.85 -26.25
C SER A 195 -2.76 -12.68 -27.24
N SER A 196 -3.65 -11.69 -27.11
CA SER A 196 -3.77 -10.57 -28.04
C SER A 196 -3.50 -9.24 -27.33
N THR A 197 -2.48 -8.52 -27.79
CA THR A 197 -2.08 -7.22 -27.23
C THR A 197 -3.22 -6.19 -27.23
N PRO A 198 -4.02 -6.02 -28.31
CA PRO A 198 -5.18 -5.13 -28.27
C PRO A 198 -6.20 -5.46 -27.17
N VAL A 199 -6.48 -6.75 -26.94
CA VAL A 199 -7.41 -7.20 -25.89
C VAL A 199 -6.85 -6.91 -24.50
N ALA A 200 -5.55 -7.09 -24.31
CA ALA A 200 -4.88 -6.73 -23.06
C ALA A 200 -5.00 -5.24 -22.75
N PHE A 201 -4.80 -4.38 -23.75
CA PHE A 201 -4.95 -2.92 -23.61
C PHE A 201 -6.39 -2.50 -23.34
N GLU A 202 -7.36 -3.13 -24.02
CA GLU A 202 -8.79 -2.87 -23.78
C GLU A 202 -9.19 -3.22 -22.34
N LYS A 203 -8.83 -4.42 -21.87
CA LYS A 203 -9.09 -4.87 -20.49
C LYS A 203 -8.37 -4.00 -19.48
N TRP A 204 -7.12 -3.61 -19.74
CA TRP A 204 -6.39 -2.69 -18.89
C TRP A 204 -7.09 -1.33 -18.78
N PHE A 205 -7.51 -0.75 -19.90
CA PHE A 205 -8.15 0.56 -19.91
C PHE A 205 -9.51 0.53 -19.21
N LEU A 206 -10.37 -0.44 -19.56
CA LEU A 206 -11.70 -0.54 -18.98
C LEU A 206 -11.66 -0.96 -17.51
N ILE A 207 -10.84 -1.95 -17.19
CA ILE A 207 -10.87 -2.55 -15.87
C ILE A 207 -9.82 -1.93 -14.95
N GLY A 208 -8.55 -1.91 -15.37
CA GLY A 208 -7.47 -1.34 -14.56
C GLY A 208 -7.63 0.16 -14.32
N CYS A 209 -7.96 0.93 -15.37
CA CYS A 209 -8.08 2.39 -15.24
C CYS A 209 -9.49 2.84 -14.86
N LEU A 210 -10.53 2.51 -15.65
CA LEU A 210 -11.87 3.04 -15.38
C LEU A 210 -12.55 2.37 -14.18
N TYR A 211 -12.55 1.04 -14.11
CA TYR A 211 -13.26 0.31 -13.05
C TYR A 211 -12.54 0.32 -11.69
N GLN A 212 -11.22 0.22 -11.66
CA GLN A 212 -10.49 0.19 -10.39
C GLN A 212 -10.19 1.62 -9.92
N VAL A 213 -9.49 2.41 -10.74
CA VAL A 213 -9.05 3.76 -10.33
C VAL A 213 -10.18 4.78 -10.36
N VAL A 214 -10.86 4.98 -11.50
CA VAL A 214 -11.85 6.07 -11.64
C VAL A 214 -13.08 5.80 -10.77
N LEU A 215 -13.68 4.61 -10.88
CA LEU A 215 -14.86 4.26 -10.07
C LEU A 215 -14.53 4.24 -8.57
N GLY A 216 -13.40 3.67 -8.15
CA GLY A 216 -12.97 3.66 -6.75
C GLY A 216 -12.84 5.08 -6.19
N THR A 217 -12.16 5.97 -6.92
CA THR A 217 -12.01 7.39 -6.54
C THR A 217 -13.36 8.10 -6.44
N VAL A 218 -14.26 7.88 -7.41
CA VAL A 218 -15.59 8.51 -7.43
C VAL A 218 -16.44 8.01 -6.27
N LEU A 219 -16.52 6.69 -6.05
CA LEU A 219 -17.28 6.10 -4.95
C LEU A 219 -16.76 6.59 -3.60
N GLY A 220 -15.44 6.56 -3.40
CA GLY A 220 -14.80 7.09 -2.19
C GLY A 220 -15.15 8.56 -1.96
N SER A 221 -15.01 9.40 -3.00
CA SER A 221 -15.34 10.82 -2.91
C SER A 221 -16.81 11.08 -2.57
N VAL A 222 -17.73 10.34 -3.20
CA VAL A 222 -19.18 10.45 -2.93
C VAL A 222 -19.50 10.03 -1.49
N LEU A 223 -18.92 8.93 -1.01
CA LEU A 223 -19.06 8.49 0.38
C LEU A 223 -18.52 9.53 1.36
N GLY A 224 -17.31 10.05 1.12
CA GLY A 224 -16.70 11.08 1.96
C GLY A 224 -17.52 12.37 2.04
N VAL A 225 -18.05 12.87 0.91
CA VAL A 225 -18.96 14.03 0.91
C VAL A 225 -20.25 13.73 1.66
N THR A 226 -20.81 12.52 1.47
CA THR A 226 -22.03 12.09 2.15
C THR A 226 -21.82 12.02 3.66
N PHE A 227 -20.70 11.44 4.12
CA PHE A 227 -20.32 11.43 5.53
C PHE A 227 -20.11 12.84 6.07
N SER A 228 -19.43 13.71 5.33
CA SER A 228 -19.24 15.12 5.72
C SER A 228 -20.58 15.84 5.93
N PHE A 229 -21.56 15.57 5.06
CA PHE A 229 -22.91 16.13 5.19
C PHE A 229 -23.65 15.57 6.41
N ILE A 230 -23.66 14.25 6.58
CA ILE A 230 -24.33 13.57 7.71
C ILE A 230 -23.73 14.04 9.04
N MET A 231 -22.41 14.09 9.15
CA MET A 231 -21.70 14.55 10.35
C MET A 231 -22.07 15.99 10.71
N LYS A 232 -22.12 16.89 9.74
CA LYS A 232 -22.54 18.29 9.97
C LYS A 232 -24.00 18.38 10.41
N LEU A 233 -24.87 17.56 9.84
CA LEU A 233 -26.28 17.53 10.22
C LEU A 233 -26.45 17.04 11.66
N SER A 234 -25.76 15.96 12.02
CA SER A 234 -25.81 15.39 13.37
C SER A 234 -25.21 16.33 14.42
N MET A 235 -24.09 16.99 14.12
CA MET A 235 -23.51 18.02 15.00
C MET A 235 -24.45 19.20 15.22
N ARG A 236 -25.10 19.71 14.16
CA ARG A 236 -26.08 20.79 14.28
C ARG A 236 -27.29 20.44 15.13
N LYS A 237 -27.65 19.15 15.15
CA LYS A 237 -28.75 18.62 15.97
C LYS A 237 -28.32 18.20 17.37
N GLY A 238 -27.03 18.31 17.70
CA GLY A 238 -26.49 17.87 18.99
C GLY A 238 -26.58 16.34 19.20
N LEU A 239 -26.51 15.55 18.13
CA LEU A 239 -26.65 14.09 18.18
C LEU A 239 -25.34 13.33 18.38
N ILE A 240 -24.20 14.00 18.21
CA ILE A 240 -22.86 13.39 18.26
C ILE A 240 -22.09 14.05 19.40
N ASP A 241 -21.55 13.21 20.27
CA ASP A 241 -20.54 13.56 21.27
C ASP A 241 -19.13 13.53 20.66
N THR A 242 -18.16 14.15 21.35
CA THR A 242 -16.78 14.28 20.87
C THR A 242 -16.10 12.92 20.65
N GLU A 243 -16.33 11.94 21.53
CA GLU A 243 -15.69 10.61 21.42
C GLU A 243 -16.20 9.85 20.19
N SER A 244 -17.51 9.89 19.96
CA SER A 244 -18.12 9.37 18.73
C SER A 244 -17.55 10.04 17.49
N TYR A 245 -17.32 11.36 17.52
CA TYR A 245 -16.75 12.11 16.39
C TYR A 245 -15.35 11.61 16.00
N LEU A 246 -14.48 11.35 16.99
CA LEU A 246 -13.13 10.81 16.77
C LEU A 246 -13.18 9.38 16.23
N THR A 247 -14.06 8.55 16.78
CA THR A 247 -14.24 7.15 16.36
C THR A 247 -14.67 7.03 14.88
N GLN A 248 -15.37 8.03 14.35
CA GLN A 248 -15.78 8.06 12.93
C GLN A 248 -14.60 8.03 11.96
N GLN A 249 -13.40 8.51 12.33
CA GLN A 249 -12.24 8.46 11.45
C GLN A 249 -11.89 7.02 11.05
N LEU A 250 -11.97 6.09 11.99
CA LEU A 250 -11.69 4.67 11.74
C LEU A 250 -12.90 3.97 11.13
N ALA A 251 -14.09 4.21 11.69
CA ALA A 251 -15.30 3.53 11.28
C ALA A 251 -15.69 3.85 9.83
N LEU A 252 -15.57 5.11 9.40
CA LEU A 252 -15.87 5.52 8.03
C LEU A 252 -14.83 5.00 7.02
N GLY A 253 -13.56 4.91 7.42
CA GLY A 253 -12.52 4.26 6.62
C GLY A 253 -12.86 2.79 6.35
N LEU A 254 -13.17 2.03 7.41
CA LEU A 254 -13.60 0.63 7.32
C LEU A 254 -14.88 0.45 6.51
N LEU A 255 -15.88 1.33 6.71
CA LEU A 255 -17.13 1.28 5.97
C LEU A 255 -16.92 1.55 4.47
N THR A 256 -16.10 2.55 4.13
CA THR A 256 -15.74 2.86 2.74
C THR A 256 -15.07 1.67 2.09
N MET A 257 -14.06 1.10 2.76
CA MET A 257 -13.34 -0.07 2.28
C MET A 257 -14.31 -1.25 2.05
N GLY A 258 -15.16 -1.56 3.03
CA GLY A 258 -16.14 -2.66 2.92
C GLY A 258 -17.12 -2.48 1.76
N ILE A 259 -17.67 -1.28 1.55
CA ILE A 259 -18.60 -0.99 0.45
C ILE A 259 -17.89 -1.15 -0.90
N VAL A 260 -16.71 -0.54 -1.06
CA VAL A 260 -16.01 -0.49 -2.35
C VAL A 260 -15.39 -1.84 -2.70
N SER A 261 -14.85 -2.55 -1.70
CA SER A 261 -14.33 -3.91 -1.85
C SER A 261 -15.44 -4.90 -2.25
N THR A 262 -16.66 -4.74 -1.71
CA THR A 262 -17.83 -5.55 -2.12
C THR A 262 -18.23 -5.30 -3.58
N ILE A 263 -18.09 -4.07 -4.06
CA ILE A 263 -18.28 -3.71 -5.47
C ILE A 263 -17.12 -4.27 -6.32
N GLY A 264 -15.96 -4.55 -5.71
CA GLY A 264 -14.79 -5.12 -6.37
C GLY A 264 -13.88 -4.08 -7.03
N SER A 265 -14.07 -2.79 -6.71
CA SER A 265 -13.20 -1.69 -7.15
C SER A 265 -12.03 -1.47 -6.15
N ASP A 266 -11.18 -0.48 -6.38
CA ASP A 266 -10.00 -0.21 -5.56
C ASP A 266 -10.42 0.50 -4.26
N ASP A 267 -10.34 -0.23 -3.16
CA ASP A 267 -10.80 0.22 -1.85
C ASP A 267 -9.77 1.08 -1.11
N LEU A 268 -8.48 0.91 -1.39
CA LEU A 268 -7.40 1.74 -0.85
C LEU A 268 -7.48 3.18 -1.37
N LEU A 269 -7.60 3.34 -2.69
CA LEU A 269 -7.78 4.65 -3.32
C LEU A 269 -9.11 5.29 -2.91
N ALA A 270 -10.17 4.49 -2.80
CA ALA A 270 -11.45 4.97 -2.34
C ALA A 270 -11.41 5.45 -0.89
N ALA A 271 -10.68 4.76 0.00
CA ALA A 271 -10.47 5.20 1.38
C ALA A 271 -9.73 6.55 1.42
N PHE A 272 -8.64 6.70 0.66
CA PHE A 272 -7.93 7.97 0.57
C PHE A 272 -8.82 9.11 0.00
N ALA A 273 -9.59 8.82 -1.05
CA ALA A 273 -10.51 9.77 -1.66
C ALA A 273 -11.65 10.17 -0.69
N ALA A 274 -12.19 9.21 0.08
CA ALA A 274 -13.22 9.46 1.08
C ALA A 274 -12.70 10.32 2.22
N GLY A 275 -11.50 10.05 2.75
CA GLY A 275 -10.86 10.88 3.77
C GLY A 275 -10.66 12.32 3.28
N SER A 276 -10.12 12.47 2.07
CA SER A 276 -9.89 13.78 1.43
C SER A 276 -11.17 14.56 1.15
N ALA A 277 -12.25 13.86 0.80
CA ALA A 277 -13.56 14.46 0.55
C ALA A 277 -14.29 14.81 1.88
N LEU A 278 -14.07 14.04 2.93
CA LEU A 278 -14.61 14.30 4.26
C LEU A 278 -14.02 15.59 4.85
N SER A 279 -12.70 15.77 4.74
CA SER A 279 -11.93 16.95 5.19
C SER A 279 -12.02 18.15 4.24
N TRP A 280 -12.74 18.02 3.11
CA TRP A 280 -12.72 19.00 2.03
C TRP A 280 -12.98 20.44 2.49
N ASP A 281 -13.93 20.68 3.39
CA ASP A 281 -14.25 22.04 3.84
C ASP A 281 -13.39 22.53 5.03
N GLY A 282 -12.51 21.67 5.55
CA GLY A 282 -11.61 21.92 6.69
C GLY A 282 -12.30 21.92 8.05
N LYS A 283 -13.63 21.79 8.12
CA LYS A 283 -14.35 21.85 9.39
C LYS A 283 -14.11 20.61 10.24
N PHE A 284 -13.94 19.46 9.60
CA PHE A 284 -13.62 18.21 10.28
C PHE A 284 -12.27 18.29 11.00
N ASN A 285 -11.24 18.81 10.32
CA ASN A 285 -9.88 18.92 10.84
C ASN A 285 -9.82 19.80 12.09
N VAL A 286 -10.52 20.94 12.12
CA VAL A 286 -10.53 21.85 13.28
C VAL A 286 -11.08 21.17 14.55
N HIS A 287 -12.04 20.24 14.42
CA HIS A 287 -12.61 19.55 15.57
C HIS A 287 -11.72 18.42 16.09
N ILE A 288 -10.71 18.01 15.33
CA ILE A 288 -9.80 16.90 15.65
C ILE A 288 -8.35 17.38 15.86
N GLU A 289 -8.07 18.66 15.60
CA GLU A 289 -6.72 19.23 15.63
C GLU A 289 -5.95 19.00 16.94
N ASN A 290 -6.65 18.86 18.07
CA ASN A 290 -6.06 18.60 19.37
C ASN A 290 -6.15 17.14 19.83
N GLU A 291 -6.74 16.26 19.02
CA GLU A 291 -7.08 14.90 19.39
C GLU A 291 -6.21 13.90 18.61
N THR A 292 -5.44 13.10 19.33
CA THR A 292 -4.43 12.20 18.75
C THR A 292 -4.92 10.76 18.59
N PHE A 293 -6.20 10.48 18.88
CA PHE A 293 -6.71 9.11 18.97
C PHE A 293 -6.47 8.29 17.69
N ALA A 294 -6.86 8.80 16.52
CA ALA A 294 -6.63 8.09 15.26
C ALA A 294 -5.14 7.89 14.95
N SER A 295 -4.29 8.89 15.25
CA SER A 295 -2.85 8.77 15.07
C SER A 295 -2.22 7.71 15.99
N ILE A 296 -2.75 7.54 17.21
CA ILE A 296 -2.30 6.49 18.14
C ILE A 296 -2.69 5.11 17.61
N ILE A 297 -3.94 4.94 17.15
CA ILE A 297 -4.39 3.67 16.58
C ILE A 297 -3.62 3.32 15.32
N ASP A 298 -3.42 4.28 14.42
CA ASP A 298 -2.58 4.11 13.23
C ASP A 298 -1.17 3.67 13.61
N PHE A 299 -0.54 4.31 14.59
CA PHE A 299 0.78 3.91 15.09
C PHE A 299 0.81 2.45 15.60
N VAL A 300 -0.18 2.03 16.39
CA VAL A 300 -0.26 0.65 16.90
C VAL A 300 -0.45 -0.36 15.77
N LEU A 301 -1.35 -0.07 14.83
CA LEU A 301 -1.62 -0.92 13.65
C LEU A 301 -0.38 -1.04 12.77
N ASN A 302 0.35 0.05 12.58
CA ASN A 302 1.58 0.09 11.79
C ASN A 302 2.69 -0.74 12.45
N CYS A 303 2.90 -0.60 13.76
CA CYS A 303 3.82 -1.45 14.50
C CYS A 303 3.45 -2.93 14.34
N ALA A 304 2.16 -3.26 14.49
CA ALA A 304 1.71 -4.62 14.36
C ALA A 304 1.90 -5.19 12.96
N CYS A 305 1.61 -4.38 11.93
CA CYS A 305 1.79 -4.74 10.53
C CYS A 305 3.27 -5.04 10.21
N PHE A 306 4.21 -4.22 10.66
CA PHE A 306 5.62 -4.42 10.36
C PHE A 306 6.26 -5.57 11.15
N ILE A 307 5.81 -5.84 12.38
CA ILE A 307 6.16 -7.09 13.10
C ILE A 307 5.64 -8.30 12.34
N TYR A 308 4.39 -8.25 11.88
CA TYR A 308 3.79 -9.30 11.05
C TYR A 308 4.58 -9.55 9.77
N ILE A 309 4.90 -8.49 9.02
CA ILE A 309 5.69 -8.57 7.77
C ILE A 309 7.08 -9.14 8.05
N GLY A 310 7.74 -8.71 9.13
CA GLY A 310 9.05 -9.21 9.53
C GLY A 310 9.05 -10.72 9.79
N ALA A 311 8.06 -11.21 10.53
CA ALA A 311 7.87 -12.64 10.78
C ALA A 311 7.45 -13.42 9.53
N TRP A 312 6.77 -12.77 8.58
CA TRP A 312 6.29 -13.36 7.35
C TRP A 312 7.35 -13.52 6.26
N LEU A 313 8.54 -12.93 6.36
CA LEU A 313 9.49 -12.85 5.24
C LEU A 313 10.13 -14.21 4.85
N PRO A 314 10.12 -14.65 3.56
CA PRO A 314 10.73 -15.93 3.12
C PRO A 314 12.23 -15.77 2.83
N PHE A 315 13.09 -15.71 3.85
CA PHE A 315 14.53 -15.59 3.60
C PHE A 315 15.11 -16.76 2.80
N GLU A 316 14.54 -17.96 2.91
CA GLU A 316 14.92 -19.12 2.10
C GLU A 316 14.76 -18.90 0.59
N LYS A 317 13.80 -18.06 0.17
CA LYS A 317 13.56 -17.77 -1.25
C LYS A 317 14.52 -16.72 -1.83
N PHE A 318 15.40 -16.13 -1.01
CA PHE A 318 16.37 -15.13 -1.47
C PHE A 318 17.58 -15.76 -2.17
N ASN A 319 17.65 -17.10 -2.20
CA ASN A 319 18.58 -17.85 -3.02
C ASN A 319 17.81 -18.90 -3.82
N SER A 320 17.68 -18.69 -5.13
CA SER A 320 16.95 -19.60 -6.02
C SER A 320 17.69 -19.77 -7.34
N GLU A 321 18.35 -20.91 -7.49
CA GLU A 321 19.10 -21.24 -8.71
C GLU A 321 18.20 -21.31 -9.95
N ALA A 322 16.98 -21.83 -9.79
CA ALA A 322 15.99 -21.93 -10.86
C ALA A 322 15.73 -20.57 -11.53
N LEU A 323 15.52 -19.53 -10.72
CA LEU A 323 15.27 -18.17 -11.18
C LEU A 323 16.56 -17.35 -11.41
N GLY A 324 17.72 -17.91 -11.06
CA GLY A 324 19.01 -17.20 -11.12
C GLY A 324 19.11 -16.08 -10.09
N ILE A 325 18.38 -16.23 -8.97
CA ILE A 325 18.38 -15.29 -7.86
C ILE A 325 19.54 -15.65 -6.93
N GLU A 326 20.50 -14.74 -6.89
CA GLU A 326 21.65 -14.81 -5.98
C GLU A 326 21.62 -13.59 -5.06
N VAL A 327 22.05 -13.76 -3.82
CA VAL A 327 21.97 -12.71 -2.78
C VAL A 327 22.67 -11.42 -3.21
N TRP A 328 23.83 -11.51 -3.88
CA TRP A 328 24.55 -10.31 -4.34
C TRP A 328 23.76 -9.52 -5.39
N ARG A 329 22.98 -10.18 -6.26
CA ARG A 329 22.11 -9.52 -7.25
C ARG A 329 20.98 -8.76 -6.57
N LEU A 330 20.46 -9.29 -5.46
CA LEU A 330 19.45 -8.61 -4.64
C LEU A 330 20.03 -7.35 -3.98
N PHE A 331 21.30 -7.38 -3.52
CA PHE A 331 21.98 -6.17 -3.04
C PHE A 331 22.19 -5.13 -4.14
N VAL A 332 22.58 -5.54 -5.35
CA VAL A 332 22.68 -4.61 -6.48
C VAL A 332 21.31 -4.04 -6.85
N LEU A 333 20.27 -4.88 -6.86
CA LEU A 333 18.88 -4.43 -7.08
C LEU A 333 18.46 -3.41 -6.02
N LEU A 334 18.77 -3.63 -4.75
CA LEU A 334 18.48 -2.68 -3.66
C LEU A 334 19.13 -1.32 -3.92
N ILE A 335 20.42 -1.29 -4.30
CA ILE A 335 21.14 -0.06 -4.63
C ILE A 335 20.48 0.64 -5.83
N VAL A 336 20.15 -0.12 -6.89
CA VAL A 336 19.46 0.39 -8.07
C VAL A 336 18.10 0.98 -7.72
N VAL A 337 17.31 0.32 -6.87
CA VAL A 337 15.98 0.80 -6.45
C VAL A 337 16.09 2.07 -5.61
N ILE A 338 17.09 2.18 -4.73
CA ILE A 338 17.32 3.38 -3.91
C ILE A 338 17.77 4.55 -4.79
N LEU A 339 18.66 4.32 -5.75
CA LEU A 339 19.29 5.40 -6.53
C LEU A 339 18.52 5.77 -7.79
N LEU A 340 17.89 4.82 -8.49
CA LEU A 340 17.39 5.02 -9.85
C LEU A 340 15.88 4.99 -9.98
N ARG A 341 15.16 4.45 -9.00
CA ARG A 341 13.69 4.33 -9.09
C ARG A 341 12.99 5.70 -9.17
N ARG A 342 13.46 6.69 -8.41
CA ARG A 342 12.79 8.00 -8.30
C ARG A 342 13.69 9.19 -8.60
N ILE A 343 14.96 9.16 -8.16
CA ILE A 343 15.89 10.31 -8.30
C ILE A 343 15.99 10.81 -9.75
N PRO A 344 16.23 9.97 -10.78
CA PRO A 344 16.36 10.46 -12.16
C PRO A 344 15.06 11.09 -12.68
N ALA A 345 13.92 10.48 -12.34
CA ALA A 345 12.61 10.97 -12.74
C ALA A 345 12.28 12.30 -12.05
N LEU A 346 12.51 12.44 -10.75
CA LEU A 346 12.23 13.69 -10.04
C LEU A 346 13.23 14.81 -10.33
N LEU A 347 14.49 14.51 -10.63
CA LEU A 347 15.43 15.54 -11.10
C LEU A 347 15.05 16.09 -12.49
N SER A 348 14.49 15.26 -13.36
CA SER A 348 14.06 15.67 -14.70
C SER A 348 12.68 16.34 -14.71
N LEU A 349 11.72 15.82 -13.93
CA LEU A 349 10.34 16.31 -13.86
C LEU A 349 10.13 17.39 -12.78
N GLY A 350 11.08 17.56 -11.86
CA GLY A 350 11.02 18.49 -10.73
C GLY A 350 10.64 19.92 -11.10
N PRO A 351 11.16 20.50 -12.21
CA PRO A 351 10.76 21.83 -12.66
C PRO A 351 9.26 21.97 -13.04
N TRP A 352 8.55 20.86 -13.25
CA TRP A 352 7.12 20.84 -13.54
C TRP A 352 6.24 20.64 -12.29
N VAL A 353 6.85 20.44 -11.12
CA VAL A 353 6.18 20.33 -9.83
C VAL A 353 6.28 21.68 -9.11
N PRO A 354 5.20 22.49 -9.05
CA PRO A 354 5.25 23.85 -8.49
C PRO A 354 5.76 23.94 -7.05
N GLU A 355 5.60 22.86 -6.28
CA GLU A 355 6.01 22.75 -4.88
C GLU A 355 7.51 22.53 -4.70
N ILE A 356 8.20 22.01 -5.72
CA ILE A 356 9.65 21.76 -5.72
C ILE A 356 10.36 22.99 -6.29
N ARG A 357 11.11 23.70 -5.45
CA ARG A 357 11.75 24.97 -5.84
C ARG A 357 13.09 24.78 -6.51
N ASP A 358 13.89 23.87 -5.96
CA ASP A 358 15.30 23.70 -6.35
C ASP A 358 15.63 22.22 -6.59
N TRP A 359 16.73 21.97 -7.32
CA TRP A 359 17.24 20.62 -7.58
C TRP A 359 17.55 19.84 -6.28
N LYS A 360 17.86 20.54 -5.18
CA LYS A 360 18.08 19.92 -3.86
C LYS A 360 16.79 19.35 -3.28
N GLU A 361 15.67 20.06 -3.43
CA GLU A 361 14.35 19.57 -3.03
C GLU A 361 13.92 18.43 -3.94
N ALA A 362 14.19 18.52 -5.26
CA ALA A 362 13.95 17.43 -6.20
C ALA A 362 14.74 16.16 -5.84
N LEU A 363 16.03 16.31 -5.49
CA LEU A 363 16.88 15.21 -5.03
C LEU A 363 16.38 14.64 -3.70
N PHE A 364 15.98 15.50 -2.76
CA PHE A 364 15.39 15.09 -1.50
C PHE A 364 14.12 14.28 -1.72
N CYS A 365 13.16 14.79 -2.48
CA CYS A 365 11.92 14.08 -2.85
C CYS A 365 12.20 12.80 -3.64
N GLY A 366 13.25 12.79 -4.47
CA GLY A 366 13.71 11.62 -5.23
C GLY A 366 14.32 10.52 -4.40
N HIS A 367 15.10 10.89 -3.39
CA HIS A 367 15.65 9.93 -2.42
C HIS A 367 14.56 9.43 -1.46
N PHE A 368 13.64 10.33 -1.10
CA PHE A 368 12.45 10.02 -0.35
C PHE A 368 11.57 9.06 -1.15
N GLY A 369 10.85 8.14 -0.51
CA GLY A 369 9.95 7.20 -1.19
C GLY A 369 10.17 5.76 -0.77
N PRO A 370 9.99 5.40 0.50
CA PRO A 370 10.10 4.01 0.95
C PRO A 370 9.24 3.07 0.11
N VAL A 371 9.72 1.86 -0.19
CA VAL A 371 9.03 0.89 -1.06
C VAL A 371 7.96 0.13 -0.27
N ARG A 372 6.74 0.05 -0.81
CA ARG A 372 5.72 -0.91 -0.35
C ARG A 372 5.67 -2.10 -1.29
N PHE A 373 6.40 -3.16 -0.96
CA PHE A 373 6.49 -4.34 -1.85
C PHE A 373 5.49 -5.45 -1.49
N TYR A 374 5.26 -5.71 -0.20
CA TYR A 374 4.56 -6.91 0.25
C TYR A 374 3.10 -6.94 -0.16
N PHE A 375 2.38 -5.86 0.12
CA PHE A 375 0.95 -5.76 -0.19
C PHE A 375 0.67 -5.96 -1.68
N THR A 376 1.34 -5.19 -2.54
CA THR A 376 1.23 -5.27 -4.00
C THR A 376 1.60 -6.66 -4.53
N SER A 377 2.57 -7.33 -3.92
CA SER A 377 2.94 -8.70 -4.31
C SER A 377 1.86 -9.74 -3.94
N LEU A 378 1.18 -9.58 -2.80
CA LEU A 378 0.08 -10.45 -2.40
C LEU A 378 -1.17 -10.16 -3.23
N GLU A 379 -1.46 -8.89 -3.51
CA GLU A 379 -2.54 -8.46 -4.40
C GLU A 379 -2.33 -9.03 -5.82
N MET A 380 -1.10 -8.98 -6.34
CA MET A 380 -0.75 -9.61 -7.62
C MET A 380 -1.06 -11.11 -7.63
N LYS A 381 -0.68 -11.82 -6.56
CA LYS A 381 -0.95 -13.26 -6.42
C LYS A 381 -2.44 -13.55 -6.37
N ASP A 382 -3.21 -12.77 -5.62
CA ASP A 382 -4.66 -12.92 -5.54
C ASP A 382 -5.32 -12.64 -6.89
N LEU A 383 -4.89 -11.60 -7.61
CA LEU A 383 -5.37 -11.31 -8.96
C LEU A 383 -5.13 -12.47 -9.93
N ILE A 384 -3.96 -13.11 -9.86
CA ILE A 384 -3.65 -14.29 -10.66
C ILE A 384 -4.49 -15.50 -10.22
N GLY A 385 -4.72 -15.68 -8.92
CA GLY A 385 -5.31 -16.87 -8.32
C GLY A 385 -6.84 -16.92 -8.31
N THR A 386 -7.53 -15.79 -8.15
CA THR A 386 -8.95 -15.77 -7.79
C THR A 386 -9.77 -14.74 -8.58
N ARG A 387 -9.33 -13.47 -8.64
CA ARG A 387 -10.22 -12.34 -8.94
C ARG A 387 -10.74 -12.27 -10.38
N TRP A 388 -10.01 -12.77 -11.39
CA TRP A 388 -10.47 -12.75 -12.79
C TRP A 388 -11.22 -14.00 -13.25
N ALA A 389 -11.22 -15.08 -12.45
CA ALA A 389 -12.00 -16.28 -12.74
C ALA A 389 -13.47 -16.14 -12.27
N SER A 390 -13.74 -15.20 -11.36
CA SER A 390 -14.99 -15.13 -10.57
C SER A 390 -15.73 -13.78 -10.65
N VAL A 391 -15.50 -12.98 -11.68
CA VAL A 391 -16.43 -11.88 -12.08
C VAL A 391 -17.32 -12.29 -13.27
N PRO A 392 -18.30 -13.21 -13.13
CA PRO A 392 -19.34 -13.42 -14.14
C PRO A 392 -20.38 -12.30 -14.20
N CYS A 393 -20.44 -11.40 -13.21
CA CYS A 393 -21.71 -10.73 -12.89
C CYS A 393 -21.94 -9.35 -13.53
N LEU A 394 -20.91 -8.67 -14.06
CA LEU A 394 -21.08 -7.31 -14.63
C LEU A 394 -20.89 -7.23 -16.15
N PHE A 395 -20.27 -8.22 -16.79
CA PHE A 395 -20.01 -8.21 -18.24
C PHE A 395 -20.96 -9.09 -19.06
N ARG A 396 -22.07 -9.57 -18.48
CA ARG A 396 -23.10 -10.34 -19.22
C ARG A 396 -23.93 -9.49 -20.21
N VAL A 397 -23.69 -8.19 -20.28
CA VAL A 397 -24.43 -7.22 -21.11
C VAL A 397 -23.74 -6.94 -22.46
N TRP A 398 -22.51 -7.40 -22.68
CA TRP A 398 -21.81 -7.23 -23.96
C TRP A 398 -21.51 -8.59 -24.60
N PRO A 399 -21.86 -8.83 -25.89
CA PRO A 399 -21.57 -10.09 -26.54
C PRO A 399 -20.07 -10.16 -26.87
N LEU A 400 -19.27 -10.62 -25.92
CA LEU A 400 -17.92 -11.13 -26.17
C LEU A 400 -17.95 -12.67 -26.10
N PRO A 401 -17.10 -13.38 -26.87
CA PRO A 401 -17.18 -14.82 -27.03
C PRO A 401 -17.18 -15.58 -25.70
N SER A 402 -17.95 -16.66 -25.65
CA SER A 402 -18.27 -17.46 -24.47
C SER A 402 -17.04 -17.90 -23.68
N PHE A 403 -17.09 -17.65 -22.38
CA PHE A 403 -16.17 -18.07 -21.31
C PHE A 403 -15.77 -19.58 -21.32
N GLN A 404 -16.49 -20.44 -22.05
CA GLN A 404 -16.14 -21.85 -22.23
C GLN A 404 -14.91 -22.08 -23.12
N ASP A 405 -14.61 -21.18 -24.06
CA ASP A 405 -13.48 -21.35 -24.99
C ASP A 405 -12.12 -21.06 -24.31
N LEU A 406 -12.12 -20.22 -23.27
CA LEU A 406 -10.93 -19.89 -22.47
C LEU A 406 -10.50 -21.04 -21.53
N MET A 407 -11.41 -21.92 -21.10
CA MET A 407 -11.05 -23.09 -20.29
C MET A 407 -10.37 -24.20 -21.10
N ILE A 408 -10.61 -24.28 -22.41
CA ILE A 408 -9.97 -25.28 -23.29
C ILE A 408 -8.47 -24.95 -23.44
N LEU A 409 -8.09 -23.68 -23.41
CA LEU A 409 -6.68 -23.24 -23.45
C LEU A 409 -5.91 -23.53 -22.15
N ARG A 410 -6.60 -23.65 -21.00
CA ARG A 410 -5.98 -24.05 -19.72
C ARG A 410 -5.45 -25.49 -19.75
N LYS A 411 -6.09 -26.40 -20.51
CA LYS A 411 -5.62 -27.78 -20.69
C LYS A 411 -4.44 -27.90 -21.67
N ALA A 412 -4.24 -26.93 -22.56
CA ALA A 412 -3.13 -26.96 -23.52
C ALA A 412 -1.79 -26.53 -22.90
N ASN A 413 -1.79 -25.61 -21.93
CA ASN A 413 -0.56 -25.05 -21.33
C ASN A 413 -0.06 -25.77 -20.06
N GLN A 414 -0.80 -26.75 -19.54
CA GLN A 414 -0.40 -27.53 -18.37
C GLN A 414 0.73 -28.54 -18.65
N LYS A 415 1.20 -28.63 -19.92
CA LYS A 415 2.21 -29.60 -20.37
C LYS A 415 3.66 -29.12 -20.26
N TYR A 416 3.92 -27.89 -19.83
CA TYR A 416 5.25 -27.27 -19.85
C TYR A 416 5.83 -26.90 -18.47
N TRP A 417 5.21 -27.35 -17.36
CA TRP A 417 5.62 -26.93 -16.01
C TRP A 417 5.84 -28.08 -15.00
N LEU A 418 6.28 -29.26 -15.44
CA LEU A 418 6.84 -30.30 -14.56
C LEU A 418 7.94 -31.06 -15.33
N PRO A 419 9.01 -31.57 -14.68
CA PRO A 419 9.21 -31.71 -13.23
C PRO A 419 9.90 -30.53 -12.56
#